data_AF-A0A8D2ITW2-F1
#
_entry.id   AF-A0A8D2ITW2-F1
#
_cell.length_a   1.000
_cell.length_b   1.000
_cell.length_c   1.000
_cell.angle_alpha   90.00
_cell.angle_beta   90.00
_cell.angle_gamma   90.00
#
_symmetry.space_group_name_H-M   'P 1'
#
loop_
_entity.id
_entity.type
_entity.pdbx_description
1 polymer ?
#
loop_
_entity_poly.entity_id
_entity_poly.type
_entity_poly.pdbx_seq_one_letter_code
_entity_poly.pdbx_strand_id
1 'polypeptide(L)'
;MNWQHMTMYLFYGFSGVVDVLMYTPLKLPVGLDRLLVALALFAEGFLFHFHDYQDATLTEHLYSLMSIAIFGAALCAMLEVFLRDHTILELFRASLFILQGSWFWQVGFVLYPPWGGPGWNQADPGNKNFLTMCFFWHYAVGLLSMAVSGFFSTWKSTLGKHICTRLSGKIQFWMLQKLQRLECFLKEQLAMAGQG
;
A
#
# COMPACT_ATOMS: atom_id res chain seq x y z
N MET A 1 9.39 -10.46 -28.86
CA MET A 1 9.53 -9.33 -27.92
C MET A 1 8.35 -8.36 -27.87
N ASN A 2 7.60 -8.03 -28.95
CA ASN A 2 6.54 -7.00 -28.85
C ASN A 2 5.16 -7.49 -28.38
N TRP A 3 4.73 -8.70 -28.73
CA TRP A 3 3.37 -9.18 -28.46
C TRP A 3 3.08 -9.38 -26.96
N GLN A 4 4.05 -9.91 -26.20
CA GLN A 4 3.90 -10.14 -24.77
C GLN A 4 3.74 -8.82 -23.99
N HIS A 5 4.58 -7.83 -24.27
CA HIS A 5 4.47 -6.49 -23.66
C HIS A 5 3.16 -5.81 -24.04
N MET A 6 2.73 -5.90 -25.31
CA MET A 6 1.43 -5.37 -25.74
C MET A 6 0.27 -5.99 -24.96
N THR A 7 0.26 -7.32 -24.80
CA THR A 7 -0.76 -8.01 -24.00
C THR A 7 -0.75 -7.53 -22.56
N MET A 8 0.42 -7.46 -21.91
CA MET A 8 0.55 -6.97 -20.55
C MET A 8 -0.03 -5.55 -20.40
N TYR A 9 0.34 -4.62 -21.28
CA TYR A 9 -0.17 -3.24 -21.26
C TYR A 9 -1.67 -3.15 -21.51
N LEU A 10 -2.23 -4.01 -22.36
CA LEU A 10 -3.68 -4.05 -22.61
C LEU A 10 -4.45 -4.47 -21.35
N PHE A 11 -4.01 -5.51 -20.64
CA PHE A 11 -4.67 -5.94 -19.40
C PHE A 11 -4.60 -4.87 -18.31
N TYR A 12 -3.44 -4.24 -18.12
CA TYR A 12 -3.30 -3.11 -17.20
C TYR A 12 -4.12 -1.89 -17.62
N GLY A 13 -4.20 -1.61 -18.92
CA GLY A 13 -5.04 -0.57 -19.49
C GLY A 13 -6.51 -0.80 -19.20
N PHE A 14 -7.01 -2.02 -19.39
CA PHE A 14 -8.40 -2.39 -19.07
C PHE A 14 -8.70 -2.24 -17.57
N SER A 15 -7.79 -2.71 -16.70
CA SER A 15 -7.91 -2.52 -15.25
C SER A 15 -8.02 -1.04 -14.90
N GLY A 16 -7.11 -0.20 -15.42
CA GLY A 16 -7.11 1.23 -15.16
C GLY A 16 -8.35 1.96 -15.67
N VAL A 17 -8.88 1.58 -16.85
CA VAL A 17 -10.14 2.14 -17.36
C VAL A 17 -11.28 1.83 -16.41
N VAL A 18 -11.40 0.58 -15.94
CA VAL A 18 -12.48 0.22 -15.02
C VAL A 18 -12.32 0.90 -13.67
N ASP A 19 -11.10 1.00 -13.15
CA ASP A 19 -10.84 1.75 -11.91
C ASP A 19 -11.33 3.20 -12.01
N VAL A 20 -11.11 3.88 -13.14
CA VAL A 20 -11.64 5.23 -13.39
C VAL A 20 -13.17 5.22 -13.49
N LEU A 21 -13.75 4.26 -14.22
CA LEU A 21 -15.21 4.15 -14.39
C LEU A 21 -15.92 3.85 -13.07
N MET A 22 -15.28 3.17 -12.11
CA MET A 22 -15.84 2.92 -10.78
C MET A 22 -16.12 4.20 -9.98
N TYR A 23 -15.43 5.31 -10.28
CA TYR A 23 -15.68 6.62 -9.65
C TYR A 23 -16.76 7.45 -10.37
N THR A 24 -17.34 6.93 -11.46
CA THR A 24 -18.41 7.59 -12.21
C THR A 24 -19.78 7.08 -11.75
N PRO A 25 -20.91 7.74 -12.09
CA PRO A 25 -22.25 7.27 -11.71
C PRO A 25 -22.67 5.94 -12.39
N LEU A 26 -21.77 5.27 -13.11
CA LEU A 26 -22.02 3.97 -13.70
C LEU A 26 -22.22 2.92 -12.59
N LYS A 27 -23.32 2.16 -12.68
CA LYS A 27 -23.64 1.07 -11.75
C LYS A 27 -22.81 -0.18 -12.07
N LEU A 28 -21.49 -0.09 -11.90
CA LEU A 28 -20.59 -1.23 -12.08
C LEU A 28 -20.71 -2.21 -10.91
N PRO A 29 -20.49 -3.51 -11.15
CA PRO A 29 -20.52 -4.49 -10.09
C PRO A 29 -19.40 -4.23 -9.09
N VAL A 30 -19.75 -4.22 -7.80
CA VAL A 30 -18.78 -4.02 -6.73
C VAL A 30 -17.71 -5.11 -6.80
N GLY A 31 -16.43 -4.74 -6.72
CA GLY A 31 -15.28 -5.66 -6.77
C GLY A 31 -14.74 -5.97 -8.17
N LEU A 32 -15.32 -5.38 -9.23
CA LEU A 32 -14.81 -5.53 -10.60
C LEU A 32 -13.39 -4.95 -10.76
N ASP A 33 -13.11 -3.84 -10.06
CA ASP A 33 -11.79 -3.22 -9.91
C ASP A 33 -10.74 -4.24 -9.44
N ARG A 34 -11.03 -4.92 -8.32
CA ARG A 34 -10.17 -5.94 -7.71
C ARG A 34 -9.99 -7.16 -8.60
N LEU A 35 -11.05 -7.58 -9.29
CA LEU A 35 -10.98 -8.71 -10.22
C LEU A 35 -10.08 -8.39 -11.41
N LEU A 36 -10.23 -7.20 -12.02
CA LEU A 36 -9.45 -6.85 -13.20
C LEU A 36 -7.98 -6.62 -12.88
N VAL A 37 -7.64 -6.03 -11.74
CA VAL A 37 -6.23 -5.92 -11.32
C VAL A 37 -5.65 -7.30 -11.03
N ALA A 38 -6.41 -8.23 -10.44
CA ALA A 38 -5.97 -9.60 -10.24
C ALA A 38 -5.70 -10.31 -11.57
N LEU A 39 -6.59 -10.16 -12.56
CA LEU A 39 -6.42 -10.74 -13.89
C LEU A 39 -5.22 -10.12 -14.63
N ALA A 40 -4.99 -8.81 -14.49
CA ALA A 40 -3.82 -8.16 -15.07
C ALA A 40 -2.52 -8.68 -14.47
N LEU A 41 -2.46 -8.84 -13.15
CA LEU A 41 -1.31 -9.43 -12.45
C LEU A 41 -1.10 -10.90 -12.84
N PHE A 42 -2.16 -11.69 -12.98
CA PHE A 42 -2.04 -13.07 -13.47
C PHE A 42 -1.47 -13.11 -14.89
N ALA A 43 -1.99 -12.26 -15.79
CA ALA A 43 -1.47 -12.17 -17.15
C ALA A 43 0.02 -11.78 -17.15
N GLU A 44 0.42 -10.77 -16.37
CA GLU A 44 1.82 -10.37 -16.20
C GLU A 44 2.68 -11.53 -15.67
N GLY A 45 2.24 -12.20 -14.60
CA GLY A 45 2.96 -13.32 -13.99
C GLY A 45 3.19 -14.48 -14.95
N PHE A 46 2.16 -14.87 -15.72
CA PHE A 46 2.29 -15.91 -16.75
C PHE A 46 3.23 -15.48 -17.89
N LEU A 47 3.17 -14.22 -18.31
CA LEU A 47 4.05 -13.70 -19.35
C LEU A 47 5.52 -13.73 -18.93
N PHE A 48 5.83 -13.38 -17.67
CA PHE A 48 7.19 -13.49 -17.14
C PHE A 48 7.65 -14.93 -16.97
N HIS A 49 6.75 -15.81 -16.50
CA HIS A 49 7.07 -17.22 -16.25
C HIS A 49 7.40 -17.98 -17.54
N PHE A 50 6.65 -17.74 -18.62
CA PHE A 50 6.86 -18.39 -19.92
C PHE A 50 7.73 -17.56 -20.88
N HIS A 51 8.43 -16.54 -20.39
CA HIS A 51 9.33 -15.77 -21.21
C HIS A 51 10.60 -16.58 -21.51
N ASP A 52 11.02 -16.61 -22.78
CA ASP A 52 12.26 -17.26 -23.19
C ASP A 52 13.43 -16.30 -22.98
N TYR A 53 14.30 -16.62 -22.02
CA TYR A 53 15.45 -15.80 -21.62
C TYR A 53 16.77 -16.17 -22.36
N GLN A 54 16.71 -16.93 -23.46
CA GLN A 54 17.89 -17.25 -24.29
C GLN A 54 19.10 -17.77 -23.49
N ASP A 55 18.89 -18.79 -22.65
CA ASP A 55 19.91 -19.45 -21.82
C ASP A 55 20.62 -18.57 -20.75
N ALA A 56 20.11 -17.37 -20.46
CA ALA A 56 20.63 -16.52 -19.39
C ALA A 56 20.10 -16.96 -18.01
N THR A 57 20.71 -17.98 -17.41
CA THR A 57 20.18 -18.64 -16.20
C THR A 57 20.07 -17.74 -14.96
N LEU A 58 20.86 -16.67 -14.86
CA LEU A 58 20.74 -15.68 -13.79
C LEU A 58 19.57 -14.73 -14.06
N THR A 59 19.41 -14.33 -15.32
CA THR A 59 18.30 -13.50 -15.78
C THR A 59 16.96 -14.20 -15.57
N GLU A 60 16.87 -15.48 -15.94
CA GLU A 60 15.70 -16.32 -15.65
C GLU A 60 15.37 -16.34 -14.15
N HIS A 61 16.39 -16.52 -13.28
CA HIS A 61 16.21 -16.52 -11.83
C HIS A 61 15.68 -15.18 -11.29
N LEU A 62 16.19 -14.05 -11.80
CA LEU A 62 15.73 -12.71 -11.44
C LEU A 62 14.25 -12.51 -11.72
N TYR A 63 13.82 -12.89 -12.93
CA TYR A 63 12.41 -12.76 -13.34
C TYR A 63 11.51 -13.82 -12.72
N SER A 64 12.04 -15.01 -12.37
CA SER A 64 11.31 -16.01 -11.59
C SER A 64 10.97 -15.47 -10.20
N LEU A 65 11.92 -14.86 -9.49
CA LEU A 65 11.67 -14.18 -8.22
C LEU A 65 10.63 -13.05 -8.34
N MET A 66 10.70 -12.28 -9.43
CA MET A 66 9.67 -11.28 -9.76
C MET A 66 8.28 -11.92 -9.91
N SER A 67 8.20 -13.01 -10.67
CA SER A 67 6.93 -13.71 -10.93
C SER A 67 6.28 -14.21 -9.64
N ILE A 68 7.07 -14.67 -8.65
CA ILE A 68 6.56 -15.10 -7.34
C ILE A 68 5.85 -13.94 -6.62
N ALA A 69 6.44 -12.74 -6.61
CA ALA A 69 5.82 -11.57 -6.01
C ALA A 69 4.51 -11.19 -6.73
N ILE A 70 4.51 -11.23 -8.06
CA ILE A 70 3.34 -10.91 -8.90
C ILE A 70 2.20 -11.91 -8.68
N PHE A 71 2.48 -13.21 -8.69
CA PHE A 71 1.47 -14.24 -8.41
C PHE A 71 0.92 -14.12 -6.99
N GLY A 72 1.78 -13.82 -6.02
CA GLY A 72 1.34 -13.53 -4.65
C GLY A 72 0.35 -12.35 -4.62
N ALA A 73 0.70 -11.24 -5.27
CA ALA A 73 -0.17 -10.06 -5.35
C ALA A 73 -1.48 -10.36 -6.09
N ALA A 74 -1.44 -11.14 -7.17
CA ALA A 74 -2.60 -11.58 -7.95
C ALA A 74 -3.57 -12.41 -7.10
N LEU A 75 -3.03 -13.36 -6.33
CA LEU A 75 -3.81 -14.19 -5.41
C LEU A 75 -4.46 -13.34 -4.31
N CYS A 76 -3.73 -12.37 -3.74
CA CYS A 76 -4.30 -11.47 -2.74
C CYS A 76 -5.43 -10.62 -3.33
N ALA A 77 -5.21 -10.02 -4.50
CA ALA A 77 -6.21 -9.23 -5.20
C ALA A 77 -7.46 -10.07 -5.55
N MET A 78 -7.27 -11.33 -5.97
CA MET A 78 -8.37 -12.26 -6.23
C MET A 78 -9.13 -12.60 -4.95
N LEU A 79 -8.43 -12.87 -3.84
CA LEU A 79 -9.06 -13.14 -2.55
C LEU A 79 -9.85 -11.93 -2.04
N GLU A 80 -9.38 -10.71 -2.26
CA GLU A 80 -10.10 -9.47 -1.92
C GLU A 80 -11.44 -9.30 -2.67
N VAL A 81 -11.63 -9.97 -3.82
CA VAL A 81 -12.93 -10.00 -4.51
C VAL A 81 -14.00 -10.66 -3.62
N PHE A 82 -13.61 -11.72 -2.91
CA PHE A 82 -14.49 -12.51 -2.03
C PHE A 82 -14.47 -12.03 -0.57
N LEU A 83 -13.29 -11.67 -0.06
CA LEU A 83 -13.02 -11.28 1.33
C LEU A 83 -12.77 -9.78 1.42
N ARG A 84 -13.81 -8.98 1.18
CA ARG A 84 -13.72 -7.52 1.19
C ARG A 84 -13.39 -6.98 2.57
N ASP A 85 -12.72 -5.82 2.58
CA ASP A 85 -12.38 -5.03 3.77
C ASP A 85 -11.49 -5.77 4.79
N HIS A 86 -10.84 -6.85 4.37
CA HIS A 86 -9.90 -7.57 5.22
C HIS A 86 -8.53 -6.87 5.20
N THR A 87 -8.31 -5.96 6.16
CA THR A 87 -7.12 -5.11 6.24
C THR A 87 -5.80 -5.87 6.11
N ILE A 88 -5.71 -7.10 6.65
CA ILE A 88 -4.49 -7.91 6.56
C ILE A 88 -4.21 -8.33 5.10
N LEU A 89 -5.25 -8.66 4.32
CA LEU A 89 -5.09 -9.03 2.91
C LEU A 89 -4.63 -7.82 2.10
N GLU A 90 -5.22 -6.65 2.35
CA GLU A 90 -4.83 -5.41 1.67
C GLU A 90 -3.38 -5.01 2.00
N LEU A 91 -2.97 -5.13 3.27
CA LEU A 91 -1.59 -4.87 3.70
C LEU A 91 -0.60 -5.86 3.07
N PHE A 92 -0.99 -7.13 2.97
CA PHE A 92 -0.16 -8.17 2.35
C PHE A 92 -0.03 -7.96 0.84
N ARG A 93 -1.13 -7.63 0.15
CA ARG A 93 -1.07 -7.25 -1.26
C ARG A 93 -0.18 -6.02 -1.48
N ALA A 94 -0.34 -4.98 -0.65
CA ALA A 94 0.46 -3.77 -0.73
C ALA A 94 1.96 -4.03 -0.50
N SER A 95 2.33 -4.89 0.45
CA SER A 95 3.74 -5.25 0.67
C SER A 95 4.33 -6.02 -0.52
N LEU A 96 3.54 -6.86 -1.19
CA LEU A 96 3.95 -7.57 -2.41
C LEU A 96 4.11 -6.62 -3.60
N PHE A 97 3.29 -5.58 -3.73
CA PHE A 97 3.50 -4.54 -4.74
C PHE A 97 4.78 -3.73 -4.51
N ILE A 98 5.10 -3.40 -3.25
CA ILE A 98 6.37 -2.74 -2.91
C ILE A 98 7.56 -3.66 -3.25
N LEU A 99 7.43 -4.96 -2.94
CA LEU A 99 8.42 -5.95 -3.32
C LEU A 99 8.59 -6.03 -4.83
N GLN A 100 7.51 -6.18 -5.60
CA GLN A 100 7.53 -6.19 -7.06
C GLN A 100 8.24 -4.95 -7.61
N GLY A 101 7.81 -3.75 -7.19
CA GLY A 101 8.38 -2.49 -7.69
C GLY A 101 9.85 -2.33 -7.35
N SER A 102 10.25 -2.58 -6.10
CA SER A 102 11.66 -2.47 -5.69
C SER A 102 12.54 -3.54 -6.33
N TRP A 103 12.01 -4.74 -6.55
CA TRP A 103 12.71 -5.81 -7.26
C TRP A 103 12.84 -5.48 -8.75
N PHE A 104 11.88 -4.78 -9.35
CA PHE A 104 11.96 -4.36 -10.75
C PHE A 104 13.15 -3.43 -10.98
N TRP A 105 13.39 -2.52 -10.03
CA TRP A 105 14.60 -1.72 -10.00
C TRP A 105 15.87 -2.56 -9.85
N GLN A 106 15.86 -3.57 -8.97
CA GLN A 106 16.99 -4.48 -8.81
C GLN A 106 17.32 -5.24 -10.09
N VAL A 107 16.31 -5.72 -10.83
CA VAL A 107 16.48 -6.35 -12.15
C VAL A 107 17.16 -5.39 -13.12
N GLY A 108 16.71 -4.13 -13.15
CA GLY A 108 17.33 -3.08 -13.97
C GLY A 108 18.82 -2.89 -13.67
N PHE A 109 19.21 -2.83 -12.41
CA PHE A 109 20.63 -2.67 -12.02
C PHE A 109 21.50 -3.89 -12.35
N VAL A 110 20.94 -5.10 -12.29
CA VAL A 110 21.68 -6.32 -12.61
C VAL A 110 21.88 -6.47 -14.12
N LEU A 111 20.87 -6.12 -14.93
CA LEU A 111 20.96 -6.19 -16.39
C LEU A 111 21.71 -5.01 -17.01
N TYR A 112 21.58 -3.81 -16.42
CA TYR A 112 22.17 -2.58 -16.93
C TYR A 112 22.94 -1.86 -15.81
N PRO A 113 24.22 -2.22 -15.60
CA PRO A 113 25.05 -1.59 -14.57
C PRO A 113 25.14 -0.07 -14.81
N PRO A 114 24.70 0.77 -13.85
CA PRO A 114 24.54 2.21 -14.09
C PRO A 114 25.85 2.96 -14.39
N TRP A 115 27.00 2.37 -14.06
CA TRP A 115 28.34 2.93 -14.34
C TRP A 115 29.12 2.16 -15.42
N GLY A 116 28.45 1.32 -16.21
CA GLY A 116 29.12 0.52 -17.26
C GLY A 116 30.12 -0.50 -16.70
N GLY A 117 29.96 -0.91 -15.44
CA GLY A 117 30.77 -1.97 -14.83
C GLY A 117 30.56 -3.32 -15.53
N PRO A 118 31.43 -4.31 -15.27
CA PRO A 118 31.28 -5.64 -15.85
C PRO A 118 29.93 -6.25 -15.46
N GLY A 119 29.28 -6.90 -16.42
CA GLY A 119 28.02 -7.61 -16.19
C GLY A 119 28.18 -8.79 -15.24
N TRP A 120 27.06 -9.23 -14.67
CA TRP A 120 27.04 -10.36 -13.75
C TRP A 120 27.36 -11.68 -14.45
N ASN A 121 28.18 -12.52 -13.80
CA ASN A 121 28.50 -13.85 -14.31
C ASN A 121 27.28 -14.77 -14.19
N GLN A 122 26.73 -15.18 -15.33
CA GLN A 122 25.54 -16.02 -15.44
C GLN A 122 25.76 -17.47 -14.96
N ALA A 123 27.02 -17.94 -14.98
CA ALA A 123 27.38 -19.31 -14.62
C ALA A 123 27.79 -19.46 -13.14
N ASP A 124 27.91 -18.35 -12.39
CA ASP A 124 28.30 -18.38 -10.98
C ASP A 124 27.09 -18.71 -10.08
N PRO A 125 27.08 -19.87 -9.40
CA PRO A 125 26.00 -20.25 -8.49
C PRO A 125 25.85 -19.29 -7.30
N GLY A 126 26.93 -18.59 -6.90
CA GLY A 126 26.92 -17.62 -5.80
C GLY A 126 25.98 -16.45 -6.07
N ASN A 127 25.85 -16.04 -7.34
CA ASN A 127 24.99 -14.93 -7.75
C ASN A 127 23.51 -15.25 -7.52
N LYS A 128 23.07 -16.48 -7.80
CA LYS A 128 21.67 -16.89 -7.55
C LYS A 128 21.32 -16.85 -6.07
N ASN A 129 22.20 -17.36 -5.20
CA ASN A 129 22.00 -17.34 -3.76
C ASN A 129 21.98 -15.91 -3.20
N PHE A 130 22.89 -15.06 -3.67
CA PHE A 130 22.94 -13.65 -3.28
C PHE A 130 21.67 -12.91 -3.69
N LEU A 131 21.18 -13.10 -4.92
CA LEU A 131 19.94 -12.48 -5.40
C LEU A 131 18.72 -12.95 -4.60
N THR A 132 18.62 -14.24 -4.30
CA THR A 132 17.53 -14.75 -3.43
C THR A 132 17.58 -14.10 -2.05
N MET A 133 18.77 -13.95 -1.45
CA MET A 133 18.93 -13.22 -0.19
C MET A 133 18.48 -11.77 -0.34
N CYS A 134 18.93 -11.06 -1.38
CA CYS A 134 18.51 -9.68 -1.67
C CYS A 134 16.99 -9.55 -1.81
N PHE A 135 16.33 -10.49 -2.48
CA PHE A 135 14.88 -10.49 -2.64
C PHE A 135 14.15 -10.47 -1.28
N PHE A 136 14.59 -11.29 -0.32
CA PHE A 136 14.01 -11.28 1.03
C PHE A 136 14.35 -10.03 1.82
N TRP A 137 15.51 -9.40 1.59
CA TRP A 137 15.82 -8.08 2.16
C TRP A 137 14.89 -6.99 1.63
N HIS A 138 14.62 -6.98 0.31
CA HIS A 138 13.62 -6.09 -0.28
C HIS A 138 12.25 -6.30 0.37
N TYR A 139 11.86 -7.56 0.60
CA TYR A 139 10.58 -7.86 1.24
C TYR A 139 10.54 -7.39 2.70
N ALA A 140 11.60 -7.62 3.47
CA ALA A 140 11.72 -7.13 4.85
C ALA A 140 11.62 -5.59 4.92
N VAL A 141 12.28 -4.87 4.02
CA VAL A 141 12.19 -3.40 3.91
C VAL A 141 10.78 -2.96 3.49
N GLY A 142 10.13 -3.68 2.59
CA GLY A 142 8.74 -3.43 2.20
C GLY A 142 7.77 -3.58 3.39
N LEU A 143 7.91 -4.64 4.17
CA LEU A 143 7.13 -4.86 5.39
C LEU A 143 7.37 -3.77 6.44
N LEU A 144 8.63 -3.37 6.63
CA LEU A 144 8.97 -2.27 7.54
C LEU A 144 8.33 -0.95 7.08
N SER A 145 8.36 -0.67 5.77
CA SER A 145 7.76 0.53 5.18
C SER A 145 6.24 0.58 5.40
N MET A 146 5.56 -0.57 5.31
CA MET A 146 4.14 -0.71 5.64
C MET A 146 3.87 -0.49 7.12
N ALA A 147 4.68 -1.09 8.00
CA ALA A 147 4.55 -0.94 9.46
C ALA A 147 4.73 0.53 9.89
N VAL A 148 5.73 1.21 9.34
CA VAL A 148 5.99 2.63 9.58
C VAL A 148 4.80 3.48 9.12
N SER A 149 4.28 3.23 7.91
CA SER A 149 3.13 3.96 7.36
C SER A 149 1.86 3.77 8.20
N GLY A 150 1.61 2.55 8.67
CA GLY A 150 0.51 2.23 9.58
C GLY A 150 0.66 2.92 10.95
N PHE A 151 1.87 2.91 11.51
CA PHE A 151 2.18 3.62 12.75
C PHE A 151 1.95 5.13 12.62
N PHE A 152 2.43 5.76 11.54
CA PHE A 152 2.20 7.19 11.30
C PHE A 152 0.71 7.53 11.15
N SER A 153 -0.07 6.66 10.51
CA SER A 153 -1.51 6.86 10.31
C SER A 153 -2.28 6.78 11.64
N THR A 154 -1.99 5.75 12.44
CA THR A 154 -2.61 5.58 13.77
C THR A 154 -2.17 6.67 14.75
N TRP A 155 -0.90 7.07 14.71
CA TRP A 155 -0.36 8.18 15.49
C TRP A 155 -1.09 9.49 15.20
N LYS A 156 -1.25 9.88 13.92
CA LYS A 156 -2.01 11.08 13.53
C LYS A 156 -3.45 11.01 14.02
N SER A 157 -4.11 9.86 13.86
CA SER A 157 -5.50 9.69 14.30
C SER A 157 -5.66 9.82 15.82
N THR A 158 -4.71 9.26 16.59
CA THR A 158 -4.72 9.29 18.06
C THR A 158 -4.38 10.68 18.58
N LEU A 159 -3.38 11.34 18.00
CA LEU A 159 -3.02 12.72 18.33
C LEU A 159 -4.18 13.68 18.05
N GLY A 160 -4.87 13.53 16.92
CA GLY A 160 -6.06 14.31 16.58
C GLY A 160 -7.19 14.13 17.58
N LYS A 161 -7.50 12.87 17.96
CA LYS A 161 -8.48 12.56 19.01
C LYS A 161 -8.08 13.14 20.37
N HIS A 162 -6.79 13.08 20.71
CA HIS A 162 -6.30 13.60 21.98
C HIS A 162 -6.36 15.13 22.05
N ILE A 163 -6.03 15.83 20.96
CA ILE A 163 -6.18 17.29 20.86
C ILE A 163 -7.65 17.69 20.94
N CYS A 164 -8.54 16.98 20.25
CA CYS A 164 -9.99 17.24 20.26
C CYS A 164 -10.61 17.06 21.66
N THR A 165 -10.27 15.96 22.35
CA THR A 165 -10.75 15.71 23.71
C THR A 165 -10.19 16.74 24.70
N ARG A 166 -8.93 17.13 24.57
CA ARG A 166 -8.31 18.17 25.41
C ARG A 166 -8.92 19.55 25.18
N LEU A 167 -9.24 19.91 23.94
CA LEU A 167 -9.94 21.17 23.61
C LEU A 167 -11.37 21.15 24.14
N SER A 168 -12.12 20.06 23.94
CA SER A 168 -13.47 19.88 24.48
C SER A 168 -13.49 20.01 26.01
N GLY A 169 -12.57 19.33 26.71
CA GLY A 169 -12.45 19.42 28.17
C GLY A 169 -12.12 20.83 28.67
N LYS A 170 -11.23 21.55 27.98
CA LYS A 170 -10.96 22.96 28.28
C LYS A 170 -12.21 23.83 28.12
N ILE A 171 -12.96 23.68 27.03
CA ILE A 171 -14.17 24.46 26.77
C ILE A 171 -15.24 24.18 27.85
N GLN A 172 -15.47 22.92 28.20
CA GLN A 172 -16.42 22.57 29.27
C GLN A 172 -16.03 23.16 30.63
N PHE A 173 -14.74 23.10 30.98
CA PHE A 173 -14.24 23.69 32.22
C PHE A 173 -14.43 25.22 32.25
N TRP A 174 -14.11 25.92 31.16
CA TRP A 174 -14.34 27.36 31.03
C TRP A 174 -15.83 27.73 31.14
N MET A 175 -16.72 26.95 30.53
CA MET A 175 -18.17 27.15 30.66
C MET A 175 -18.66 26.99 32.09
N LEU A 176 -18.24 25.93 32.79
CA LEU A 176 -18.61 25.69 34.19
C LEU A 176 -18.15 26.83 35.10
N GLN A 177 -16.90 27.28 34.94
CA GLN A 177 -16.36 28.38 35.73
C GLN A 177 -17.08 29.71 35.46
N LYS A 178 -17.61 29.91 34.25
CA LYS A 178 -18.40 31.11 33.89
C LYS A 178 -19.82 31.03 34.46
N LEU A 179 -20.45 29.86 34.43
CA LEU A 179 -21.76 29.59 35.06
C LEU A 179 -21.71 29.83 36.57
N GLN A 180 -20.72 29.28 37.27
CA GLN A 180 -20.57 29.50 38.72
C GLN A 180 -20.37 30.97 39.08
N ARG A 181 -19.63 31.73 38.26
CA ARG A 181 -19.48 33.18 38.46
C ARG A 181 -20.79 33.93 38.26
N LEU A 182 -21.57 33.56 37.24
CA LEU A 182 -22.90 34.13 36.98
C LEU A 182 -23.87 33.82 38.13
N GLU A 183 -23.88 32.60 38.64
CA GLU A 183 -24.70 32.21 39.79
C GLU A 183 -24.34 33.00 41.05
N CYS A 184 -23.04 33.19 41.34
CA CYS A 184 -22.59 34.04 42.45
C CYS A 184 -23.08 35.48 42.29
N PHE A 185 -22.93 36.06 41.10
CA PHE A 185 -23.36 37.43 40.82
C PHE A 185 -24.88 37.62 40.97
N LEU A 186 -25.67 36.68 40.44
CA LEU A 186 -27.14 36.69 40.57
C LEU A 186 -27.59 36.60 42.04
N LYS A 187 -26.95 35.74 42.84
CA LYS A 187 -27.24 35.64 44.28
C LYS A 187 -26.95 36.95 45.01
N GLU A 188 -25.87 37.63 44.65
CA GLU A 188 -25.49 38.92 45.24
C GLU A 188 -26.48 40.04 44.89
N GLN A 189 -26.92 40.11 43.62
CA GLN A 189 -27.95 41.07 43.19
C GLN A 189 -29.30 40.83 43.88
N LEU A 190 -29.73 39.57 44.01
CA LEU A 190 -30.96 39.22 44.71
C LEU A 190 -30.90 39.58 46.21
N ALA A 191 -29.74 39.38 46.86
CA ALA A 191 -29.54 39.76 48.25
C ALA A 191 -29.63 41.28 48.47
N MET A 192 -29.12 42.07 47.52
CA MET A 192 -29.18 43.54 47.55
C MET A 192 -30.60 44.07 47.29
N ALA A 193 -31.37 43.41 46.44
CA ALA A 193 -32.75 43.81 46.11
C ALA A 193 -33.77 43.52 47.22
N GLY A 194 -33.48 42.57 48.13
CA GLY A 194 -34.36 42.20 49.24
C GLY A 194 -34.20 43.04 50.52
N GLN A 195 -33.34 44.07 50.52
CA GLN A 195 -33.07 44.94 51.67
C GLN A 195 -33.64 46.36 51.56
N GLY A 196 -34.51 46.62 50.57
CA GLY A 196 -35.25 47.89 50.41
C GLY A 196 -36.74 47.71 50.63
#